data_AF-A0A973XC03-F1
#
_entry.id   AF-A0A973XC03-F1
#
_cell.length_a   1.000
_cell.length_b   1.000
_cell.length_c   1.000
_cell.angle_alpha   90.00
_cell.angle_beta   90.00
_cell.angle_gamma   90.00
#
_symmetry.space_group_name_H-M   'P 1'
#
loop_
_entity.id
_entity.type
_entity.pdbx_description
1 polymer ?
#
loop_
_entity_poly.entity_id
_entity_poly.type
_entity_poly.pdbx_seq_one_letter_code
_entity_poly.pdbx_strand_id
1 'polypeptide(L)'
;MEMFSAPWWSALLSIVLIDLVLAGDNAIVIALAARNLPAHLKGKAILWGTVGAIAVRSVMTLGVVWLLQIPGLMAVGGLCLLWIAYQLLAVSDGDTQDGPSASTFRGDMKTII
;
A
#
# COMPACT_ATOMS: atom_id res chain seq x y z
N MET A 1 -23.03 26.36 -8.38
CA MET A 1 -21.62 26.20 -8.75
C MET A 1 -20.83 25.85 -7.50
N GLU A 2 -20.85 24.58 -7.09
CA GLU A 2 -20.22 24.07 -5.86
C GLU A 2 -18.71 23.76 -6.05
N MET A 3 -18.24 23.73 -7.30
CA MET A 3 -16.90 23.27 -7.72
C MET A 3 -15.74 24.21 -7.34
N PHE A 4 -16.02 25.39 -6.78
CA PHE A 4 -15.01 26.35 -6.31
C PHE A 4 -15.24 26.79 -4.86
N SER A 5 -16.06 26.04 -4.13
CA SER A 5 -16.36 26.31 -2.72
C SER A 5 -15.20 25.88 -1.80
N ALA A 6 -15.11 26.44 -0.59
CA ALA A 6 -14.10 26.04 0.39
C ALA A 6 -14.15 24.54 0.76
N PRO A 7 -15.33 23.89 0.90
CA PRO A 7 -15.42 22.44 1.10
C PRO A 7 -14.82 21.63 -0.05
N TRP A 8 -14.99 22.09 -1.31
CA TRP A 8 -14.42 21.41 -2.48
C TRP A 8 -12.89 21.41 -2.44
N TRP A 9 -12.27 22.56 -2.16
CA TRP A 9 -10.82 22.66 -2.02
C TRP A 9 -10.29 21.85 -0.83
N SER A 10 -11.02 21.83 0.29
CA SER A 10 -10.67 21.00 1.45
C SER A 10 -10.70 19.51 1.10
N ALA A 11 -11.76 19.03 0.44
CA ALA A 11 -11.88 17.63 0.06
C ALA A 11 -10.81 17.23 -0.96
N LEU A 12 -10.55 18.07 -1.96
CA LEU A 12 -9.48 17.87 -2.93
C LEU A 12 -8.10 17.74 -2.24
N LEU A 13 -7.80 18.67 -1.32
CA LEU A 13 -6.55 18.66 -0.58
C LEU A 13 -6.40 17.38 0.27
N SER A 14 -7.46 16.96 0.96
CA SER A 14 -7.45 15.71 1.73
C SER A 14 -7.16 14.50 0.85
N ILE A 15 -7.79 14.40 -0.33
CA ILE A 15 -7.54 13.30 -1.27
C ILE A 15 -6.09 13.33 -1.75
N VAL A 16 -5.58 14.49 -2.15
CA VAL A 16 -4.19 14.65 -2.60
C VAL A 16 -3.20 14.24 -1.49
N LEU A 17 -3.44 14.65 -0.25
CA LEU A 17 -2.59 14.29 0.89
C LEU A 17 -2.62 12.77 1.16
N ILE A 18 -3.80 12.16 1.17
CA ILE A 18 -3.96 10.71 1.36
C ILE A 18 -3.23 9.96 0.24
N ASP A 19 -3.44 10.34 -1.02
CA ASP A 19 -2.80 9.68 -2.16
C ASP A 19 -1.28 9.86 -2.14
N LEU A 20 -0.76 11.01 -1.70
CA LEU A 20 0.67 11.25 -1.54
C LEU A 20 1.29 10.35 -0.46
N VAL A 21 0.63 10.21 0.70
CA VAL A 21 1.08 9.31 1.78
C VAL A 21 1.10 7.86 1.30
N LEU A 22 0.04 7.41 0.62
CA LEU A 22 -0.04 6.06 0.07
C LEU A 22 0.74 5.87 -1.25
N ALA A 23 1.33 6.92 -1.84
CA ALA A 23 2.11 6.79 -3.08
C ALA A 23 3.47 6.13 -2.84
N GLY A 24 3.95 6.09 -1.59
CA GLY A 24 5.27 5.53 -1.24
C GLY A 24 5.48 4.12 -1.78
N ASP A 25 4.58 3.19 -1.47
CA ASP A 25 4.70 1.79 -1.91
C ASP A 25 4.69 1.66 -3.45
N ASN A 26 3.80 2.40 -4.11
CA ASN A 26 3.69 2.39 -5.58
C ASN A 26 4.94 2.97 -6.26
N ALA A 27 5.51 4.03 -5.70
CA ALA A 27 6.74 4.63 -6.21
C ALA A 27 7.95 3.70 -6.04
N ILE A 28 8.03 2.97 -4.93
CA ILE A 28 9.07 1.97 -4.67
C ILE A 28 9.03 0.86 -5.72
N VAL A 29 7.85 0.31 -6.04
CA VAL A 29 7.70 -0.75 -7.05
C VAL A 29 8.14 -0.26 -8.44
N ILE A 30 7.74 0.96 -8.83
CA ILE A 30 8.15 1.56 -10.12
C ILE A 30 9.67 1.75 -10.16
N ALA A 31 10.27 2.24 -9.08
CA ALA A 31 11.72 2.42 -8.98
C ALA A 31 12.49 1.09 -9.04
N LEU A 32 11.98 0.06 -8.36
CA LEU A 32 12.54 -1.30 -8.38
C LEU A 32 12.43 -1.94 -9.77
N ALA A 33 11.31 -1.75 -10.46
CA ALA A 33 11.14 -2.22 -11.84
C ALA A 33 12.07 -1.48 -12.81
N ALA A 34 12.23 -0.16 -12.64
CA ALA A 34 13.10 0.66 -13.48
C ALA A 34 14.60 0.46 -13.20
N ARG A 35 14.99 -0.14 -12.06
CA ARG A 35 16.38 -0.34 -11.62
C ARG A 35 17.28 -0.99 -12.68
N ASN A 36 16.78 -2.00 -13.40
CA ASN A 36 17.56 -2.78 -14.36
C ASN A 36 17.53 -2.24 -15.80
N LEU A 37 16.84 -1.12 -16.06
CA LEU A 37 16.79 -0.55 -17.40
C LEU A 37 17.99 0.36 -17.69
N PRO A 38 18.49 0.36 -18.95
CA PRO A 38 19.55 1.27 -19.35
C PRO A 38 19.11 2.73 -19.19
N ALA A 39 20.05 3.62 -18.88
CA ALA A 39 19.78 4.98 -18.41
C ALA A 39 18.83 5.80 -19.31
N HIS A 40 18.88 5.56 -20.63
CA HIS A 40 18.02 6.22 -21.61
C HIS A 40 16.55 5.75 -21.60
N LEU A 41 16.26 4.54 -21.10
CA LEU A 41 14.90 4.01 -20.97
C LEU A 41 14.34 4.21 -19.56
N LYS A 42 15.20 4.37 -18.56
CA LYS A 42 14.81 4.48 -17.15
C LYS A 42 13.83 5.63 -16.90
N GLY A 43 14.12 6.81 -17.47
CA GLY A 43 13.24 7.98 -17.36
C GLY A 43 11.87 7.78 -18.02
N LYS A 44 11.84 7.12 -19.19
CA LYS A 44 10.58 6.77 -19.89
C LYS A 44 9.79 5.74 -19.09
N ALA A 45 10.45 4.72 -18.55
CA ALA A 45 9.80 3.69 -17.74
C ALA A 45 9.17 4.27 -16.48
N ILE A 46 9.88 5.17 -15.78
CA ILE A 46 9.32 5.86 -14.62
C ILE A 46 8.16 6.77 -15.03
N LEU A 47 8.28 7.54 -16.11
CA LEU A 47 7.21 8.43 -16.57
C LEU A 47 5.94 7.66 -16.94
N TRP A 48 6.06 6.64 -17.79
CA TRP A 48 4.93 5.81 -18.20
C TRP A 48 4.38 4.98 -17.04
N GLY A 49 5.24 4.49 -16.15
CA GLY A 49 4.85 3.78 -14.93
C GLY A 49 4.03 4.66 -13.99
N THR A 50 4.49 5.88 -13.73
CA THR A 50 3.80 6.84 -12.85
C THR A 50 2.47 7.29 -13.46
N VAL A 51 2.45 7.66 -14.74
CA VAL A 51 1.21 8.08 -15.43
C VAL A 51 0.18 6.94 -15.44
N GLY A 52 0.62 5.72 -15.78
CA GLY A 52 -0.24 4.54 -15.76
C GLY A 52 -0.75 4.22 -14.36
N ALA A 53 0.12 4.25 -13.35
CA ALA A 53 -0.26 4.00 -11.96
C ALA A 53 -1.29 5.01 -11.45
N ILE A 54 -1.10 6.31 -11.74
CA ILE A 54 -2.07 7.36 -11.38
C ILE A 54 -3.40 7.12 -12.10
N ALA A 55 -3.38 6.83 -13.41
CA ALA A 55 -4.61 6.60 -14.17
C ALA A 55 -5.43 5.42 -13.63
N VAL A 56 -4.78 4.28 -13.40
CA VAL A 56 -5.42 3.08 -12.81
C VAL A 56 -5.98 3.41 -11.43
N ARG A 57 -5.21 4.13 -10.60
CA ARG A 57 -5.63 4.55 -9.26
C ARG A 57 -6.84 5.47 -9.31
N SER A 58 -6.85 6.49 -10.16
CA SER A 58 -7.98 7.40 -10.31
C SER A 58 -9.24 6.65 -10.76
N VAL A 59 -9.14 5.74 -11.73
CA VAL A 59 -10.27 4.92 -12.17
C VAL A 59 -10.80 4.04 -11.03
N MET A 60 -9.90 3.40 -10.28
CA MET A 60 -10.26 2.55 -9.15
C MET A 60 -10.91 3.36 -8.02
N THR A 61 -10.36 4.52 -7.66
CA THR A 61 -10.94 5.43 -6.64
C THR A 61 -12.33 5.89 -7.05
N LEU A 62 -12.55 6.27 -8.31
CA LEU A 62 -13.88 6.62 -8.80
C LEU A 62 -14.86 5.43 -8.70
N GLY A 63 -14.40 4.22 -9.04
CA GLY A 63 -15.18 3.00 -8.86
C GLY A 63 -15.53 2.73 -7.39
N VAL A 64 -14.57 2.93 -6.48
CA VAL A 64 -14.78 2.80 -5.03
C VAL A 64 -15.76 3.85 -4.51
N VAL A 65 -15.66 5.11 -4.95
CA VAL A 65 -16.61 6.17 -4.56
C VAL A 65 -18.05 5.79 -4.96
N TRP A 66 -18.22 5.18 -6.14
CA TRP A 66 -19.52 4.67 -6.56
C TRP A 66 -19.98 3.50 -5.69
N LEU A 67 -19.07 2.58 -5.35
CA LEU A 67 -19.37 1.42 -4.50
C LEU A 67 -19.72 1.83 -3.06
N LEU A 68 -19.10 2.89 -2.53
CA LEU A 68 -19.39 3.45 -1.19
C LEU A 68 -20.80 4.02 -1.03
N GLN A 69 -21.56 4.19 -2.12
CA GLN A 69 -22.99 4.51 -2.04
C GLN A 69 -23.81 3.39 -1.38
N ILE A 70 -23.27 2.17 -1.31
CA ILE A 70 -23.91 1.04 -0.63
C ILE A 70 -23.77 1.22 0.90
N PRO A 71 -24.89 1.31 1.65
CA PRO A 71 -24.84 1.47 3.09
C PRO A 71 -24.18 0.27 3.77
N GLY A 72 -23.33 0.51 4.76
CA GLY A 72 -22.61 -0.53 5.51
C GLY A 72 -21.33 -1.04 4.83
N LEU A 73 -21.13 -0.78 3.53
CA LEU A 73 -19.92 -1.23 2.85
C LEU A 73 -18.66 -0.55 3.40
N MET A 74 -18.71 0.74 3.71
CA MET A 74 -17.59 1.47 4.30
C MET A 74 -17.16 0.88 5.65
N ALA A 75 -18.12 0.41 6.46
CA ALA A 75 -17.84 -0.21 7.75
C ALA A 75 -17.16 -1.58 7.58
N VAL A 76 -17.68 -2.41 6.68
CA VAL A 76 -17.08 -3.72 6.36
C VAL A 76 -15.69 -3.55 5.76
N GLY A 77 -15.53 -2.64 4.78
CA GLY A 77 -14.25 -2.33 4.15
C GLY A 77 -13.21 -1.83 5.17
N GLY A 78 -13.61 -0.95 6.09
CA GLY A 78 -12.75 -0.50 7.19
C GLY A 78 -12.30 -1.63 8.11
N LEU A 79 -13.20 -2.55 8.47
CA LEU A 79 -12.88 -3.71 9.30
C LEU A 79 -11.91 -4.67 8.57
N CYS A 80 -12.13 -4.91 7.28
CA CYS A 80 -11.22 -5.69 6.44
C CYS A 80 -9.82 -5.06 6.38
N LEU A 81 -9.73 -3.73 6.26
CA LEU A 81 -8.44 -3.03 6.26
C LEU A 81 -7.69 -3.18 7.59
N LEU A 82 -8.39 -3.09 8.73
CA LEU A 82 -7.79 -3.34 10.05
C LEU A 82 -7.26 -4.78 10.16
N TRP A 83 -8.02 -5.75 9.66
CA TRP A 83 -7.58 -7.14 9.61
C TRP A 83 -6.32 -7.31 8.76
N ILE A 84 -6.29 -6.74 7.55
CA ILE A 84 -5.12 -6.81 6.65
C ILE A 84 -3.90 -6.14 7.32
N ALA A 85 -4.08 -4.98 7.94
CA ALA A 85 -3.01 -4.29 8.66
C ALA A 85 -2.45 -5.15 9.80
N TYR A 86 -3.31 -5.80 10.58
CA TYR A 86 -2.87 -6.74 11.62
C TYR A 86 -2.10 -7.93 11.03
N GLN A 87 -2.62 -8.53 9.96
CA GLN A 87 -1.97 -9.67 9.30
C GLN A 87 -0.59 -9.30 8.75
N LEU A 88 -0.45 -8.13 8.13
CA LEU A 88 0.84 -7.65 7.61
C LEU A 88 1.86 -7.44 8.73
N LEU A 89 1.45 -6.86 9.87
CA LEU A 89 2.32 -6.71 11.03
C LEU A 89 2.69 -8.06 11.65
N ALA A 90 1.73 -8.97 11.80
CA ALA A 90 1.94 -10.28 12.41
C ALA A 90 2.78 -11.23 11.55
N VAL A 91 2.72 -11.11 10.21
CA VAL A 91 3.51 -11.93 9.28
C VAL A 91 4.97 -11.46 9.22
N SER A 92 5.25 -10.18 9.47
CA SER A 92 6.63 -9.68 9.54
C SER A 92 7.45 -10.23 10.71
N ASP A 93 6.83 -10.83 11.72
CA ASP A 93 7.52 -11.44 12.86
C ASP A 93 7.88 -12.95 12.66
N GLY A 94 7.59 -13.55 11.49
CA GLY A 94 7.61 -15.01 11.33
C GLY A 94 8.52 -15.64 10.27
N ASP A 95 9.11 -14.90 9.34
CA ASP A 95 9.85 -15.48 8.19
C ASP A 95 11.37 -15.23 8.21
N THR A 96 12.02 -15.70 9.29
CA THR A 96 13.45 -16.02 9.23
C THR A 96 13.59 -17.44 8.71
N GLN A 97 13.90 -17.57 7.42
CA GLN A 97 14.53 -18.77 6.87
C GLN A 97 15.86 -18.99 7.60
N ASP A 98 15.94 -20.03 8.42
CA ASP A 98 17.22 -20.62 8.82
C ASP A 98 17.27 -22.08 8.33
N GLY A 99 18.26 -22.32 7.46
CA GLY A 99 18.83 -23.63 7.21
C GLY A 99 19.51 -24.20 8.48
N PRO A 100 20.13 -25.38 8.40
CA PRO A 100 20.29 -26.28 9.52
C PRO A 100 21.22 -25.75 10.62
N SER A 101 20.80 -26.02 11.86
CA SER A 101 21.56 -25.97 13.13
C SER A 101 22.02 -24.60 13.66
N ALA A 102 21.21 -24.06 14.58
CA ALA A 102 21.72 -23.38 15.77
C ALA A 102 20.90 -23.81 16.99
N SER A 103 21.57 -24.54 17.87
CA SER A 103 21.17 -24.97 19.20
C SER A 103 20.33 -23.95 19.97
N THR A 104 19.09 -24.36 20.22
CA THR A 104 18.02 -23.63 20.87
C THR A 104 18.29 -23.37 22.34
N PHE A 105 18.58 -22.13 22.74
CA PHE A 105 18.60 -21.73 24.17
C PHE A 105 17.24 -21.93 24.87
N ARG A 106 16.13 -21.72 24.16
CA ARG A 106 14.76 -22.05 24.65
C ARG A 106 14.45 -23.56 24.65
N GLY A 107 15.23 -24.37 23.93
CA GLY A 107 15.08 -25.83 23.86
C GLY A 107 15.78 -26.50 25.05
N ASP A 108 16.97 -26.01 25.38
CA ASP A 108 17.70 -26.41 26.58
C ASP A 108 16.93 -26.08 27.86
N MET A 109 16.28 -24.89 27.91
CA MET A 109 15.50 -24.48 29.08
C MET A 109 14.21 -25.32 29.31
N LYS A 110 13.68 -25.98 28.27
CA LYS A 110 12.49 -26.85 28.38
C LYS A 110 12.83 -28.27 28.87
N THR A 111 14.11 -28.62 28.92
CA THR A 111 14.59 -29.93 29.42
C THR A 111 14.83 -29.92 30.93
N ILE A 112 14.97 -28.73 31.53
CA ILE A 112 15.30 -28.56 32.95
C ILE A 112 14.05 -28.30 33.82
N ILE A 113 12.90 -27.93 33.22
CA ILE A 113 11.62 -27.72 33.92
C ILE A 113 10.65 -28.85 33.59
#